data_AF-A0A9W9IIJ2-F1
#
_entry.id   AF-A0A9W9IIJ2-F1
#
_cell.length_a   1.000
_cell.length_b   1.000
_cell.length_c   1.000
_cell.angle_alpha   90.00
_cell.angle_beta   90.00
_cell.angle_gamma   90.00
#
_symmetry.space_group_name_H-M   'P 1'
#
loop_
_entity.id
_entity.type
_entity.pdbx_description
1 polymer ?
#
loop_
_entity_poly.entity_id
_entity_poly.type
_entity_poly.pdbx_seq_one_letter_code
_entity_poly.pdbx_strand_id
1 'polypeptide(L)'
;MTVSVSRRLLRTAMTCLLQDQFFIRHKFSTFEALLMVIYNLSHNECVDQGWALLGMTLNIGIALRCNVDQYLNPVETERRRRCWAGLLTLHTYQGILFRDVDMSYLLNIKAALPADVNDSDITDEGMVDPSNRNEPTQMSVMMHKVRLFRLSTAICCHISGPSRLNRGLLWKFDTAIAEEQAHWDSTYLIDGCPKILDSTSYAYWCVLQTYAHHLNLLLHRPFHHSKASCFLPTSRERCIASSAALISIHKQIYEAPLLRNYLWLLNGVTSLKALHAAVALNSCLLDAPAPTDLGHGLASFQEEMDQMILRMENLSGRSQICLKAHRILRHLRSVSPWCRDNLGPLTLDHRTQSGTANIPVESSQIPLEGSLENSLENWTDIREWMDTGLIDWVSSPRLLAS
;
A
#
# COMPACT_ATOMS: atom_id res chain seq x y z
N MET A 1 -17.41 13.85 -2.27
CA MET A 1 -16.60 14.87 -2.98
C MET A 1 -16.20 14.34 -4.34
N THR A 2 -16.27 15.15 -5.39
CA THR A 2 -15.70 14.79 -6.70
C THR A 2 -14.17 14.91 -6.63
N VAL A 3 -13.44 14.06 -7.38
CA VAL A 3 -11.96 14.08 -7.47
C VAL A 3 -11.43 15.49 -7.81
N SER A 4 -12.18 16.24 -8.61
CA SER A 4 -11.88 17.64 -8.97
C SER A 4 -11.82 18.59 -7.77
N VAL A 5 -12.71 18.44 -6.78
CA VAL A 5 -12.71 19.29 -5.58
C VAL A 5 -11.54 18.95 -4.67
N SER A 6 -11.24 17.65 -4.48
CA SER A 6 -10.08 17.23 -3.68
C SER A 6 -8.78 17.79 -4.24
N ARG A 7 -8.56 17.67 -5.56
CA ARG A 7 -7.36 18.22 -6.23
C ARG A 7 -7.28 19.74 -6.11
N ARG A 8 -8.41 20.44 -6.19
CA ARG A 8 -8.45 21.90 -6.02
C ARG A 8 -8.07 22.31 -4.60
N LEU A 9 -8.63 21.66 -3.57
CA LEU A 9 -8.32 21.94 -2.17
C LEU A 9 -6.84 21.65 -1.86
N LEU A 10 -6.30 20.55 -2.38
CA LEU A 10 -4.89 20.20 -2.23
C LEU A 10 -3.98 21.26 -2.85
N ARG A 11 -4.29 21.73 -4.06
CA ARG A 11 -3.56 22.83 -4.71
C ARG A 11 -3.61 24.11 -3.89
N THR A 12 -4.79 24.50 -3.40
CA THR A 12 -4.93 25.68 -2.55
C THR A 12 -4.13 25.55 -1.26
N ALA A 13 -4.16 24.39 -0.58
CA ALA A 13 -3.37 24.14 0.62
C ALA A 13 -1.86 24.28 0.34
N MET A 14 -1.37 23.73 -0.77
CA MET A 14 0.03 23.90 -1.19
C MET A 14 0.38 25.36 -1.49
N THR A 15 -0.50 26.11 -2.15
CA THR A 15 -0.29 27.55 -2.38
C THR A 15 -0.19 28.32 -1.06
N CYS A 16 -1.04 28.02 -0.08
CA CYS A 16 -0.97 28.64 1.24
C CYS A 16 0.34 28.30 1.97
N LEU A 17 0.78 27.05 1.92
CA LEU A 17 2.07 26.64 2.51
C LEU A 17 3.24 27.40 1.88
N LEU A 18 3.26 27.51 0.55
CA LEU A 18 4.28 28.27 -0.19
C LEU A 18 4.29 29.75 0.21
N GLN A 19 3.11 30.37 0.36
CA GLN A 19 2.99 31.75 0.81
C GLN A 19 3.45 31.94 2.27
N ASP A 20 3.29 30.94 3.14
CA ASP A 20 3.81 30.96 4.52
C ASP A 20 5.33 30.74 4.59
N GLN A 21 6.00 30.52 3.45
CA GLN A 21 7.45 30.30 3.35
C GLN A 21 7.90 29.11 4.20
N PHE A 22 7.15 28.00 4.14
CA PHE A 22 7.35 26.83 5.01
C PHE A 22 8.75 26.22 4.96
N PHE A 23 9.50 26.44 3.87
CA PHE A 23 10.90 26.04 3.74
C PHE A 23 11.80 26.69 4.78
N ILE A 24 11.51 27.94 5.16
CA ILE A 24 12.33 28.78 6.02
C ILE A 24 11.69 28.92 7.41
N ARG A 25 10.37 29.07 7.47
CA ARG A 25 9.62 29.29 8.70
C ARG A 25 8.92 28.01 9.14
N HIS A 26 9.47 27.37 10.16
CA HIS A 26 8.91 26.13 10.71
C HIS A 26 7.96 26.46 11.86
N LYS A 27 6.66 26.58 11.55
CA LYS A 27 5.60 26.65 12.57
C LYS A 27 4.99 25.26 12.77
N PHE A 28 4.46 25.00 13.96
CA PHE A 28 3.83 23.71 14.24
C PHE A 28 2.55 23.50 13.40
N SER A 29 1.75 24.54 13.16
CA SER A 29 0.59 24.49 12.26
C SER A 29 0.96 24.12 10.82
N THR A 30 2.14 24.55 10.36
CA THR A 30 2.69 24.23 9.04
C THR A 30 3.04 22.75 8.97
N PHE A 31 3.60 22.19 10.05
CA PHE A 31 3.87 20.76 10.17
C PHE A 31 2.57 19.93 10.15
N GLU A 32 1.56 20.32 10.93
CA GLU A 32 0.22 19.67 10.91
C GLU A 32 -0.40 19.69 9.51
N ALA A 33 -0.36 20.83 8.82
CA ALA A 33 -0.87 20.96 7.46
C ALA A 33 -0.11 20.09 6.45
N LEU A 34 1.22 20.04 6.54
CA LEU A 34 2.06 19.20 5.69
C LEU A 34 1.72 17.72 5.83
N LEU A 35 1.50 17.22 7.06
CA LEU A 35 1.12 15.83 7.30
C LEU A 35 -0.21 15.49 6.60
N MET A 36 -1.20 16.38 6.67
CA MET A 36 -2.50 16.19 6.00
C MET A 36 -2.38 16.22 4.47
N VAL A 37 -1.55 17.12 3.93
CA VAL A 37 -1.26 17.22 2.51
C VAL A 37 -0.57 15.93 2.01
N ILE A 38 0.48 15.48 2.69
CA ILE A 38 1.21 14.25 2.32
C ILE A 38 0.30 13.03 2.41
N TYR A 39 -0.53 12.96 3.46
CA TYR A 39 -1.52 11.89 3.58
C TYR A 39 -2.48 11.88 2.38
N ASN A 40 -2.96 13.05 1.95
CA ASN A 40 -3.81 13.15 0.77
C ASN A 40 -3.09 12.76 -0.52
N LEU A 41 -1.86 13.23 -0.73
CA LEU A 41 -1.01 12.88 -1.89
C LEU A 41 -0.79 11.37 -1.98
N SER A 42 -0.50 10.73 -0.83
CA SER A 42 -0.26 9.28 -0.73
C SER A 42 -1.46 8.43 -1.14
N HIS A 43 -2.68 8.98 -1.06
CA HIS A 43 -3.92 8.30 -1.44
C HIS A 43 -4.51 8.79 -2.78
N ASN A 44 -3.98 9.87 -3.36
CA ASN A 44 -4.47 10.50 -4.59
C ASN A 44 -3.34 10.74 -5.60
N GLU A 45 -2.44 9.76 -5.74
CA GLU A 45 -1.68 9.49 -6.97
C GLU A 45 -0.37 10.26 -7.20
N CYS A 46 -0.03 11.24 -6.36
CA CYS A 46 1.26 11.96 -6.45
C CYS A 46 2.28 11.38 -5.47
N VAL A 47 2.64 10.11 -5.66
CA VAL A 47 3.54 9.38 -4.74
C VAL A 47 4.95 10.00 -4.73
N ASP A 48 5.40 10.51 -5.88
CA ASP A 48 6.67 11.21 -6.09
C ASP A 48 6.74 12.55 -5.35
N GLN A 49 5.70 13.39 -5.49
CA GLN A 49 5.61 14.67 -4.77
C GLN A 49 5.49 14.44 -3.26
N GLY A 50 4.75 13.40 -2.87
CA GLY A 50 4.66 12.96 -1.48
C GLY A 50 6.02 12.55 -0.91
N TRP A 51 6.90 11.93 -1.70
CA TRP A 51 8.20 11.47 -1.24
C TRP A 51 9.13 12.61 -0.82
N ALA A 52 9.34 13.59 -1.70
CA ALA A 52 10.20 14.74 -1.41
C ALA A 52 9.66 15.58 -0.25
N LEU A 53 8.33 15.81 -0.24
CA LEU A 53 7.66 16.57 0.80
C LEU A 53 7.74 15.87 2.16
N LEU A 54 7.66 14.53 2.18
CA LEU A 54 7.78 13.73 3.40
C LEU A 54 9.18 13.81 4.01
N GLY A 55 10.24 13.72 3.19
CA GLY A 55 11.63 13.93 3.66
C GLY A 55 11.85 15.33 4.25
N MET A 56 11.26 16.36 3.64
CA MET A 56 11.30 17.72 4.18
C MET A 56 10.53 17.86 5.49
N THR A 57 9.34 17.27 5.55
CA THR A 57 8.47 17.30 6.72
C THR A 57 9.11 16.58 7.90
N LEU A 58 9.88 15.52 7.65
CA LEU A 58 10.74 14.89 8.67
C LEU A 58 11.76 15.88 9.25
N ASN A 59 12.49 16.60 8.41
CA ASN A 59 13.47 17.60 8.87
C ASN A 59 12.79 18.71 9.69
N ILE A 60 11.61 19.17 9.26
CA ILE A 60 10.81 20.15 10.00
C ILE A 60 10.37 19.58 11.36
N GLY A 61 9.91 18.33 11.42
CA GLY A 61 9.52 17.66 12.66
C GLY A 61 10.68 17.54 13.66
N ILE A 62 11.89 17.25 13.17
CA ILE A 62 13.12 17.23 13.97
C ILE A 62 13.49 18.65 14.45
N ALA A 63 13.42 19.65 13.57
CA ALA A 63 13.69 21.04 13.92
C ALA A 63 12.71 21.55 14.99
N LEU A 64 11.45 21.13 14.91
CA LEU A 64 10.41 21.36 15.91
C LEU A 64 10.54 20.46 17.15
N ARG A 65 11.55 19.59 17.23
CA ARG A 65 11.79 18.70 18.39
C ARG A 65 10.62 17.75 18.68
N CYS A 66 9.85 17.37 17.66
CA CYS A 66 8.76 16.39 17.81
C CYS A 66 9.27 14.96 18.09
N ASN A 67 10.56 14.72 17.81
CA ASN A 67 11.24 13.44 17.96
C ASN A 67 11.93 13.26 19.33
N VAL A 68 11.71 14.16 20.28
CA VAL A 68 12.27 14.12 21.63
C VAL A 68 11.21 14.56 22.63
N ASP A 69 11.24 14.01 23.84
CA ASP A 69 10.38 14.47 24.91
C ASP A 69 10.80 15.86 25.39
N GLN A 70 9.81 16.72 25.58
CA GLN A 70 9.98 18.09 26.03
C GLN A 70 9.05 18.35 27.22
N TYR A 71 9.46 19.25 28.12
CA TYR A 71 8.63 19.71 29.22
C TYR A 71 7.65 20.78 28.71
N LEU A 72 6.56 20.35 28.09
CA LEU A 72 5.47 21.18 27.61
C LEU A 72 4.19 20.85 28.39
N ASN A 73 3.13 21.64 28.21
CA ASN A 73 1.82 21.27 28.76
C ASN A 73 1.34 19.94 28.11
N PRO A 74 0.41 19.20 28.76
CA PRO A 74 -0.01 17.89 28.29
C PRO A 74 -0.58 17.92 26.87
N VAL A 75 -1.37 18.95 26.55
CA VAL A 75 -1.97 19.15 25.22
C VAL A 75 -0.91 19.25 24.13
N GLU A 76 0.05 20.17 24.28
CA GLU A 76 1.10 20.40 23.30
C GLU A 76 2.07 19.22 23.20
N THR A 77 2.32 18.54 24.32
CA THR A 77 3.09 17.29 24.35
C THR A 77 2.44 16.23 23.46
N GLU A 78 1.15 15.97 23.65
CA GLU A 78 0.43 14.99 22.85
C GLU A 78 0.26 15.42 21.40
N ARG A 79 0.03 16.72 21.12
CA ARG A 79 0.01 17.22 19.74
C ARG A 79 1.30 16.87 19.00
N ARG A 80 2.47 17.08 19.62
CA ARG A 80 3.78 16.75 19.02
C ARG A 80 3.98 15.26 18.85
N ARG A 81 3.67 14.45 19.87
CA ARG A 81 3.78 12.98 19.79
C ARG A 81 2.88 12.39 18.73
N ARG A 82 1.65 12.89 18.61
CA ARG A 82 0.68 12.45 17.59
C ARG A 82 1.10 12.85 16.18
N CYS A 83 1.63 14.05 16.00
CA CYS A 83 2.18 14.47 14.71
C CYS A 83 3.44 13.68 14.34
N TRP A 84 4.31 13.40 15.31
CA TRP A 84 5.47 12.53 15.11
C TRP A 84 5.05 11.10 14.74
N ALA A 85 4.07 10.53 15.45
CA ALA A 85 3.48 9.23 15.09
C ALA A 85 2.90 9.27 13.67
N GLY A 86 2.12 10.29 13.33
CA GLY A 86 1.56 10.49 11.98
C GLY A 86 2.66 10.49 10.90
N LEU A 87 3.75 11.22 11.13
CA LEU A 87 4.92 11.22 10.25
C LEU A 87 5.51 9.81 10.08
N LEU A 88 5.74 9.08 11.17
CA LEU A 88 6.24 7.70 11.11
C LEU A 88 5.32 6.80 10.28
N THR A 89 4.00 6.92 10.47
CA THR A 89 3.03 6.12 9.68
C THR A 89 3.00 6.48 8.20
N LEU A 90 3.33 7.73 7.83
CA LEU A 90 3.48 8.12 6.43
C LEU A 90 4.74 7.50 5.80
N HIS A 91 5.80 7.30 6.58
CA HIS A 91 6.99 6.56 6.13
C HIS A 91 6.73 5.06 5.92
N THR A 92 5.66 4.47 6.48
CA THR A 92 5.23 3.10 6.15
C THR A 92 4.98 2.94 4.66
N TYR A 93 4.40 3.95 4.00
CA TYR A 93 4.21 3.94 2.55
C TYR A 93 5.56 3.87 1.84
N GLN A 94 6.55 4.65 2.29
CA GLN A 94 7.85 4.66 1.65
C GLN A 94 8.60 3.34 1.82
N GLY A 95 8.66 2.80 3.05
CA GLY A 95 9.39 1.55 3.31
C GLY A 95 8.82 0.35 2.57
N ILE A 96 7.49 0.30 2.39
CA ILE A 96 6.82 -0.83 1.72
C ILE A 96 6.84 -0.68 0.18
N LEU A 97 6.77 0.55 -0.33
CA LEU A 97 6.68 0.81 -1.77
C LEU A 97 8.07 0.98 -2.41
N PHE A 98 9.02 1.60 -1.73
CA PHE A 98 10.39 1.80 -2.17
C PHE A 98 11.33 0.86 -1.40
N ARG A 99 11.42 -0.39 -1.88
CA ARG A 99 12.08 -1.53 -1.22
C ARG A 99 13.55 -1.33 -0.83
N ASP A 100 14.21 -0.32 -1.40
CA ASP A 100 15.65 -0.06 -1.24
C ASP A 100 15.95 1.08 -0.25
N VAL A 101 14.94 1.65 0.40
CA VAL A 101 15.13 2.78 1.33
C VAL A 101 15.20 2.28 2.77
N ASP A 102 16.40 2.32 3.35
CA ASP A 102 16.61 1.99 4.75
C ASP A 102 16.11 3.13 5.66
N MET A 103 15.00 2.85 6.35
CA MET A 103 14.39 3.74 7.35
C MET A 103 14.66 3.27 8.79
N SER A 104 15.56 2.31 9.00
CA SER A 104 15.85 1.72 10.31
C SER A 104 16.28 2.76 11.35
N TYR A 105 16.92 3.86 10.96
CA TYR A 105 17.29 4.93 11.88
C TYR A 105 16.08 5.56 12.60
N LEU A 106 14.89 5.57 11.96
CA LEU A 106 13.66 6.06 12.60
C LEU A 106 13.18 5.13 13.72
N LEU A 107 13.54 3.84 13.67
CA LEU A 107 13.24 2.88 14.75
C LEU A 107 14.05 3.15 16.02
N ASN A 108 15.21 3.81 15.88
CA ASN A 108 16.11 4.10 17.00
C ASN A 108 15.74 5.38 17.75
N ILE A 109 14.75 6.13 17.26
CA ILE A 109 14.30 7.38 17.90
C ILE A 109 13.47 7.04 19.15
N LYS A 110 13.98 7.48 20.31
CA LYS A 110 13.43 7.16 21.64
C LYS A 110 12.32 8.11 22.10
N ALA A 111 11.69 8.85 21.20
CA ALA A 111 10.53 9.67 21.55
C ALA A 111 9.44 8.81 22.17
N ALA A 112 8.82 9.28 23.26
CA ALA A 112 7.64 8.61 23.77
C ALA A 112 6.54 8.57 22.71
N LEU A 113 5.86 7.43 22.62
CA LEU A 113 4.69 7.28 21.76
C LEU A 113 3.53 8.09 22.34
N PRO A 114 2.59 8.54 21.49
CA PRO A 114 1.40 9.22 21.97
C PRO A 114 0.57 8.28 22.86
N ALA A 115 -0.21 8.88 23.75
CA ALA A 115 -1.15 8.14 24.60
C ALA A 115 -2.36 7.66 23.77
N ASP A 116 -2.84 6.47 24.10
CA ASP A 116 -4.06 5.89 23.50
C ASP A 116 -5.30 6.46 24.19
N VAL A 117 -5.60 7.74 23.91
CA VAL A 117 -6.68 8.51 24.54
C VAL A 117 -7.42 9.36 23.50
N ASN A 118 -8.68 9.72 23.77
CA ASN A 118 -9.41 10.65 22.90
C ASN A 118 -8.96 12.10 23.16
N ASP A 119 -9.22 12.99 22.21
CA ASP A 119 -8.90 14.42 22.36
C ASP A 119 -9.57 15.03 23.59
N SER A 120 -10.81 14.62 23.87
CA SER A 120 -11.58 15.08 25.04
C SER A 120 -10.99 14.66 26.38
N ASP A 121 -10.11 13.66 26.39
CA ASP A 121 -9.50 13.11 27.60
C ASP A 121 -8.17 13.83 27.96
N ILE A 122 -7.71 14.76 27.11
CA ILE A 122 -6.49 15.55 27.31
C ILE A 122 -6.86 16.96 27.77
N THR A 123 -6.37 17.33 28.95
CA THR A 123 -6.59 18.64 29.58
C THR A 123 -5.27 19.33 29.88
N ASP A 124 -5.31 20.62 30.22
CA ASP A 124 -4.10 21.36 30.63
C ASP A 124 -3.54 20.82 31.96
N GLU A 125 -4.40 20.22 32.79
CA GLU A 125 -4.07 19.62 34.08
C GLU A 125 -3.52 18.19 33.98
N GLY A 126 -3.71 17.52 32.84
CA GLY A 126 -3.25 16.15 32.62
C GLY A 126 -4.16 15.32 31.72
N MET A 127 -3.96 14.00 31.74
CA MET A 127 -4.78 13.04 31.01
C MET A 127 -5.67 12.28 31.97
N VAL A 128 -6.93 12.06 31.58
CA VAL A 128 -7.84 11.18 32.31
C VAL A 128 -7.45 9.73 32.05
N ASP A 129 -7.42 8.91 33.11
CA ASP A 129 -7.00 7.51 33.04
C ASP A 129 -7.96 6.68 32.15
N PRO A 130 -7.45 5.99 31.11
CA PRO A 130 -8.27 5.15 30.23
C PRO A 130 -8.75 3.83 30.87
N SER A 131 -8.41 3.55 32.13
CA SER A 131 -8.59 2.26 32.82
C SER A 131 -10.01 1.64 32.85
N ASN A 132 -11.05 2.34 32.38
CA ASN A 132 -12.43 1.83 32.29
C ASN A 132 -13.00 1.68 30.86
N ARG A 133 -12.18 1.78 29.80
CA ARG A 133 -12.69 1.69 28.41
C ARG A 133 -12.47 0.31 27.79
N ASN A 134 -13.57 -0.30 27.34
CA ASN A 134 -13.55 -1.52 26.50
C ASN A 134 -13.60 -1.22 24.99
N GLU A 135 -13.72 0.05 24.58
CA GLU A 135 -13.84 0.46 23.18
C GLU A 135 -12.55 1.16 22.70
N PRO A 136 -12.17 1.00 21.41
CA PRO A 136 -11.03 1.70 20.83
C PRO A 136 -11.20 3.22 20.91
N THR A 137 -10.11 3.93 21.19
CA THR A 137 -10.08 5.40 21.20
C THR A 137 -9.78 5.94 19.79
N GLN A 138 -9.90 7.26 19.62
CA GLN A 138 -9.44 7.96 18.42
C GLN A 138 -7.97 7.67 18.07
N MET A 139 -7.13 7.35 19.08
CA MET A 139 -5.71 7.08 18.91
C MET A 139 -5.37 5.61 18.66
N SER A 140 -6.27 4.66 18.93
CA SER A 140 -5.95 3.23 18.83
C SER A 140 -5.47 2.84 17.43
N VAL A 141 -6.10 3.37 16.37
CA VAL A 141 -5.65 3.10 14.98
C VAL A 141 -4.26 3.65 14.70
N MET A 142 -3.91 4.80 15.27
CA MET A 142 -2.58 5.39 15.12
C MET A 142 -1.54 4.52 15.83
N MET A 143 -1.86 4.00 17.02
CA MET A 143 -0.99 3.10 17.76
C MET A 143 -0.72 1.81 16.96
N HIS A 144 -1.74 1.19 16.37
CA HIS A 144 -1.57 0.04 15.48
C HIS A 144 -0.73 0.39 14.25
N LYS A 145 -0.96 1.54 13.61
CA LYS A 145 -0.16 1.98 12.45
C LYS A 145 1.30 2.24 12.81
N VAL A 146 1.61 2.71 14.02
CA VAL A 146 2.99 2.86 14.48
C VAL A 146 3.66 1.51 14.72
N ARG A 147 2.95 0.54 15.29
CA ARG A 147 3.48 -0.84 15.41
C ARG A 147 3.72 -1.47 14.04
N LEU A 148 2.76 -1.29 13.13
CA LEU A 148 2.89 -1.70 11.74
C LEU A 148 4.06 -1.03 11.04
N PHE A 149 4.29 0.28 11.24
CA PHE A 149 5.47 0.97 10.73
C PHE A 149 6.74 0.24 11.17
N ARG A 150 6.91 0.00 12.48
CA ARG A 150 8.07 -0.70 13.03
C ARG A 150 8.27 -2.09 12.43
N LEU A 151 7.19 -2.87 12.38
CA LEU A 151 7.22 -4.23 11.83
C LEU A 151 7.56 -4.21 10.34
N SER A 152 6.93 -3.32 9.56
CA SER A 152 7.18 -3.19 8.13
C SER A 152 8.60 -2.76 7.82
N THR A 153 9.17 -1.80 8.56
CA THR A 153 10.56 -1.39 8.38
C THR A 153 11.52 -2.54 8.68
N ALA A 154 11.30 -3.27 9.79
CA ALA A 154 12.14 -4.42 10.13
C ALA A 154 12.09 -5.53 9.06
N ILE A 155 10.90 -5.83 8.53
CA ILE A 155 10.73 -6.80 7.43
C ILE A 155 11.41 -6.30 6.15
N CYS A 156 11.20 -5.05 5.76
CA CYS A 156 11.82 -4.49 4.56
C CYS A 156 13.35 -4.52 4.64
N CYS A 157 13.94 -4.14 5.78
CA CYS A 157 15.39 -4.27 5.99
C CYS A 157 15.86 -5.74 5.87
N HIS A 158 15.07 -6.68 6.38
CA HIS A 158 15.39 -8.10 6.31
C HIS A 158 15.36 -8.68 4.90
N ILE A 159 14.30 -8.38 4.12
CA ILE A 159 14.11 -8.93 2.76
C ILE A 159 15.04 -8.29 1.73
N SER A 160 15.47 -7.05 1.96
CA SER A 160 16.47 -6.36 1.11
C SER A 160 17.91 -6.72 1.50
N GLY A 161 18.11 -7.30 2.69
CA GLY A 161 19.43 -7.66 3.22
C GLY A 161 19.92 -9.06 2.83
N PRO A 162 21.18 -9.40 3.20
CA PRO A 162 21.76 -10.73 2.95
C PRO A 162 21.03 -11.85 3.70
N SER A 163 20.28 -11.50 4.76
CA SER A 163 19.50 -12.44 5.55
C SER A 163 18.19 -12.88 4.92
N ARG A 164 17.81 -12.39 3.73
CA ARG A 164 16.46 -12.58 3.12
C ARG A 164 15.98 -14.04 3.00
N LEU A 165 16.89 -15.01 3.00
CA LEU A 165 16.55 -16.45 2.92
C LEU A 165 16.56 -17.15 4.29
N ASN A 166 16.73 -16.41 5.39
CA ASN A 166 16.80 -16.97 6.73
C ASN A 166 15.41 -17.40 7.22
N ARG A 167 15.22 -18.73 7.33
CA ARG A 167 13.95 -19.34 7.75
C ARG A 167 13.55 -19.04 9.19
N GLY A 168 14.51 -18.82 10.10
CA GLY A 168 14.21 -18.47 11.49
C GLY A 168 13.62 -17.06 11.60
N LEU A 169 14.17 -16.11 10.83
CA LEU A 169 13.64 -14.74 10.74
C LEU A 169 12.29 -14.71 10.00
N LEU A 170 12.11 -15.52 8.96
CA LEU A 170 10.82 -15.72 8.29
C LEU A 170 9.72 -16.09 9.31
N TRP A 171 9.92 -17.13 10.11
CA TRP A 171 8.93 -17.58 11.09
C TRP A 171 8.67 -16.54 12.18
N LYS A 172 9.72 -15.85 12.64
CA LYS A 172 9.59 -14.76 13.62
C LYS A 172 8.70 -13.63 13.10
N PHE A 173 8.89 -13.21 11.85
CA PHE A 173 8.10 -12.15 11.25
C PHE A 173 6.67 -12.60 10.93
N ASP A 174 6.46 -13.83 10.44
CA ASP A 174 5.12 -14.39 10.21
C ASP A 174 4.31 -14.43 11.52
N THR A 175 4.95 -14.84 12.63
CA THR A 175 4.34 -14.83 13.97
C THR A 175 3.98 -13.40 14.41
N ALA A 176 4.90 -12.45 14.27
CA ALA A 176 4.67 -11.06 14.67
C ALA A 176 3.53 -10.40 13.85
N ILE A 177 3.41 -10.73 12.55
CA ILE A 177 2.29 -10.28 11.72
C ILE A 177 0.98 -10.87 12.25
N ALA A 178 0.94 -12.16 12.53
CA ALA A 178 -0.25 -12.84 13.03
C ALA A 178 -0.71 -12.31 14.40
N GLU A 179 0.23 -12.01 15.30
CA GLU A 179 -0.06 -11.40 16.61
C GLU A 179 -0.72 -10.02 16.46
N GLU A 180 -0.21 -9.18 15.57
CA GLU A 180 -0.82 -7.88 15.28
C GLU A 180 -2.20 -8.03 14.64
N GLN A 181 -2.39 -8.95 13.68
CA GLN A 181 -3.70 -9.23 13.09
C GLN A 181 -4.72 -9.66 14.15
N ALA A 182 -4.36 -10.61 15.02
CA ALA A 182 -5.23 -11.08 16.10
C ALA A 182 -5.59 -9.95 17.07
N HIS A 183 -4.63 -9.05 17.35
CA HIS A 183 -4.88 -7.89 18.18
C HIS A 183 -5.89 -6.93 17.52
N TRP A 184 -5.75 -6.64 16.23
CA TRP A 184 -6.69 -5.77 15.51
C TRP A 184 -8.08 -6.40 15.39
N ASP A 185 -8.16 -7.71 15.17
CA ASP A 185 -9.42 -8.45 15.17
C ASP A 185 -10.13 -8.29 16.51
N SER A 186 -9.42 -8.47 17.63
CA SER A 186 -10.00 -8.27 18.97
C SER A 186 -10.42 -6.84 19.28
N THR A 187 -9.81 -5.85 18.62
CA THR A 187 -10.07 -4.43 18.84
C THR A 187 -11.24 -3.91 18.00
N TYR A 188 -11.38 -4.37 16.75
CA TYR A 188 -12.30 -3.78 15.79
C TYR A 188 -13.45 -4.71 15.35
N LEU A 189 -13.36 -6.02 15.62
CA LEU A 189 -14.42 -6.98 15.30
C LEU A 189 -15.15 -7.43 16.56
N ILE A 190 -16.42 -7.75 16.41
CA ILE A 190 -17.26 -8.39 17.42
C ILE A 190 -17.61 -9.76 16.88
N ASP A 191 -17.19 -10.83 17.57
CA ASP A 191 -17.38 -12.21 17.16
C ASP A 191 -16.90 -12.49 15.71
N GLY A 192 -15.77 -11.87 15.33
CA GLY A 192 -15.19 -11.99 13.99
C GLY A 192 -15.91 -11.20 12.90
N CYS A 193 -16.94 -10.41 13.25
CA CYS A 193 -17.71 -9.61 12.31
C CYS A 193 -17.56 -8.09 12.58
N PRO A 194 -17.59 -7.25 11.54
CA PRO A 194 -17.64 -5.80 11.73
C PRO A 194 -18.91 -5.36 12.44
N LYS A 195 -18.79 -4.42 13.38
CA LYS A 195 -19.94 -3.78 14.04
C LYS A 195 -20.72 -2.95 13.02
N ILE A 196 -22.00 -3.26 12.81
CA ILE A 196 -22.86 -2.61 11.78
C ILE A 196 -22.94 -1.09 11.95
N LEU A 197 -22.91 -0.60 13.20
CA LEU A 197 -23.02 0.82 13.51
C LEU A 197 -21.69 1.57 13.45
N ASP A 198 -20.57 0.87 13.25
CA ASP A 198 -19.24 1.47 13.27
C ASP A 198 -18.46 1.16 11.99
N SER A 199 -18.83 1.89 10.94
CA SER A 199 -18.12 1.84 9.66
C SER A 199 -16.68 2.36 9.72
N THR A 200 -16.35 3.17 10.72
CA THR A 200 -15.00 3.73 10.88
C THR A 200 -14.03 2.66 11.36
N SER A 201 -14.39 1.93 12.42
CA SER A 201 -13.60 0.80 12.91
C SER A 201 -13.43 -0.27 11.84
N TYR A 202 -14.48 -0.56 11.07
CA TYR A 202 -14.38 -1.50 9.97
C TYR A 202 -13.40 -1.03 8.88
N ALA A 203 -13.45 0.25 8.50
CA ALA A 203 -12.51 0.79 7.52
C ALA A 203 -11.06 0.74 8.04
N TYR A 204 -10.83 1.04 9.33
CA TYR A 204 -9.51 0.92 9.95
C TYR A 204 -9.00 -0.50 9.95
N TRP A 205 -9.85 -1.46 10.31
CA TRP A 205 -9.54 -2.88 10.23
C TRP A 205 -9.14 -3.30 8.82
N CYS A 206 -9.92 -2.93 7.79
CA CYS A 206 -9.59 -3.22 6.39
C CYS A 206 -8.22 -2.65 5.98
N VAL A 207 -7.90 -1.41 6.40
CA VAL A 207 -6.61 -0.78 6.11
C VAL A 207 -5.47 -1.56 6.77
N LEU A 208 -5.58 -1.89 8.05
CA LEU A 208 -4.54 -2.62 8.78
C LEU A 208 -4.32 -4.02 8.20
N GLN A 209 -5.40 -4.75 7.93
CA GLN A 209 -5.34 -6.08 7.31
C GLN A 209 -4.72 -6.05 5.91
N THR A 210 -5.02 -5.00 5.12
CA THR A 210 -4.38 -4.78 3.82
C THR A 210 -2.86 -4.69 3.93
N TYR A 211 -2.33 -4.08 5.01
CA TYR A 211 -0.89 -4.04 5.21
C TYR A 211 -0.31 -5.38 5.67
N ALA A 212 -0.95 -6.07 6.61
CA ALA A 212 -0.47 -7.37 7.09
C ALA A 212 -0.38 -8.41 5.98
N HIS A 213 -1.45 -8.58 5.19
CA HIS A 213 -1.42 -9.51 4.07
C HIS A 213 -0.39 -9.13 3.00
N HIS A 214 -0.18 -7.83 2.76
CA HIS A 214 0.87 -7.42 1.83
C HIS A 214 2.28 -7.70 2.38
N LEU A 215 2.51 -7.52 3.69
CA LEU A 215 3.77 -7.91 4.32
C LEU A 215 4.01 -9.43 4.22
N ASN A 216 2.98 -10.25 4.41
CA ASN A 216 3.08 -11.70 4.18
C ASN A 216 3.49 -12.02 2.73
N LEU A 217 2.91 -11.35 1.73
CA LEU A 217 3.33 -11.53 0.34
C LEU A 217 4.80 -11.18 0.13
N LEU A 218 5.28 -10.06 0.68
CA LEU A 218 6.67 -9.65 0.55
C LEU A 218 7.62 -10.64 1.23
N LEU A 219 7.26 -11.10 2.43
CA LEU A 219 8.07 -11.98 3.26
C LEU A 219 8.20 -13.40 2.67
N HIS A 220 7.11 -13.94 2.12
CA HIS A 220 7.06 -15.31 1.58
C HIS A 220 7.45 -15.41 0.10
N ARG A 221 7.52 -14.28 -0.61
CA ARG A 221 7.87 -14.21 -2.03
C ARG A 221 9.13 -15.02 -2.40
N PRO A 222 10.26 -14.99 -1.68
CA PRO A 222 11.44 -15.75 -2.09
C PRO A 222 11.23 -17.27 -2.08
N PHE A 223 10.25 -17.77 -1.34
CA PHE A 223 10.11 -19.19 -1.01
C PHE A 223 8.92 -19.88 -1.70
N HIS A 224 8.11 -19.18 -2.50
CA HIS A 224 6.85 -19.73 -3.03
C HIS A 224 6.99 -20.54 -4.33
N HIS A 225 8.07 -20.33 -5.09
CA HIS A 225 8.30 -20.95 -6.39
C HIS A 225 8.81 -22.38 -6.27
N SER A 226 8.16 -23.36 -6.93
CA SER A 226 8.46 -24.79 -6.78
C SER A 226 9.84 -25.17 -7.33
N LYS A 227 10.33 -24.40 -8.29
CA LYS A 227 11.64 -24.59 -8.92
C LYS A 227 12.78 -23.93 -8.12
N ALA A 228 12.48 -23.10 -7.12
CA ALA A 228 13.49 -22.41 -6.33
C ALA A 228 14.16 -23.35 -5.31
N SER A 229 15.47 -23.24 -5.14
CA SER A 229 16.23 -24.05 -4.16
C SER A 229 15.79 -23.82 -2.70
N CYS A 230 15.16 -22.70 -2.43
CA CYS A 230 14.62 -22.35 -1.12
C CYS A 230 13.12 -22.59 -0.99
N PHE A 231 12.47 -23.29 -1.93
CA PHE A 231 11.03 -23.53 -1.93
C PHE A 231 10.50 -24.05 -0.59
N LEU A 232 9.38 -23.48 -0.16
CA LEU A 232 8.60 -23.88 1.01
C LEU A 232 7.11 -23.96 0.61
N PRO A 233 6.48 -25.16 0.66
CA PRO A 233 5.06 -25.31 0.36
C PRO A 233 4.17 -24.40 1.22
N THR A 234 4.48 -24.28 2.52
CA THR A 234 3.77 -23.39 3.45
C THR A 234 3.86 -21.92 3.06
N SER A 235 4.95 -21.48 2.41
CA SER A 235 5.08 -20.11 1.93
C SER A 235 4.20 -19.85 0.70
N ARG A 236 4.03 -20.85 -0.17
CA ARG A 236 3.06 -20.77 -1.27
C ARG A 236 1.64 -20.68 -0.75
N GLU A 237 1.26 -21.53 0.20
CA GLU A 237 -0.07 -21.49 0.83
C GLU A 237 -0.32 -20.12 1.47
N ARG A 238 0.67 -19.57 2.17
CA ARG A 238 0.57 -18.22 2.74
C ARG A 238 0.41 -17.14 1.68
N CYS A 239 1.14 -17.22 0.57
CA CYS A 239 0.97 -16.31 -0.56
C CYS A 239 -0.44 -16.38 -1.14
N ILE A 240 -0.97 -17.59 -1.40
CA ILE A 240 -2.33 -17.79 -1.92
C ILE A 240 -3.37 -17.20 -0.95
N ALA A 241 -3.29 -17.55 0.33
CA ALA A 241 -4.22 -17.08 1.35
C ALA A 241 -4.18 -15.55 1.51
N SER A 242 -2.98 -14.96 1.56
CA SER A 242 -2.83 -13.51 1.69
C SER A 242 -3.29 -12.76 0.44
N SER A 243 -3.07 -13.32 -0.75
CA SER A 243 -3.58 -12.74 -1.99
C SER A 243 -5.10 -12.75 -2.03
N ALA A 244 -5.73 -13.89 -1.71
CA ALA A 244 -7.18 -14.01 -1.67
C ALA A 244 -7.79 -13.03 -0.66
N ALA A 245 -7.18 -12.89 0.52
CA ALA A 245 -7.62 -11.93 1.53
C ALA A 245 -7.52 -10.47 1.04
N LEU A 246 -6.43 -10.08 0.38
CA LEU A 246 -6.27 -8.73 -0.17
C LEU A 246 -7.31 -8.39 -1.24
N ILE A 247 -7.58 -9.34 -2.14
CA ILE A 247 -8.60 -9.17 -3.18
C ILE A 247 -9.99 -9.07 -2.53
N SER A 248 -10.26 -9.88 -1.51
CA SER A 248 -11.50 -9.83 -0.72
C SER A 248 -11.67 -8.51 0.02
N ILE A 249 -10.63 -7.97 0.66
CA ILE A 249 -10.69 -6.65 1.33
C ILE A 249 -10.97 -5.54 0.31
N HIS A 250 -10.31 -5.57 -0.85
CA HIS A 250 -10.59 -4.62 -1.93
C HIS A 250 -12.06 -4.70 -2.37
N LYS A 251 -12.59 -5.91 -2.54
CA LYS A 251 -14.01 -6.16 -2.86
C LYS A 251 -14.94 -5.60 -1.78
N GLN A 252 -14.65 -5.89 -0.50
CA GLN A 252 -15.44 -5.40 0.63
C GLN A 252 -15.51 -3.87 0.65
N ILE A 253 -14.38 -3.16 0.49
CA ILE A 253 -14.38 -1.69 0.44
C ILE A 253 -15.19 -1.17 -0.75
N TYR A 254 -15.15 -1.87 -1.89
CA TYR A 254 -15.87 -1.47 -3.10
C TYR A 254 -17.39 -1.69 -3.00
N GLU A 255 -17.81 -2.83 -2.45
CA GLU A 255 -19.18 -3.34 -2.54
C GLU A 255 -19.99 -3.14 -1.24
N ALA A 256 -19.34 -3.14 -0.07
CA ALA A 256 -20.05 -3.10 1.20
C ALA A 256 -20.69 -1.71 1.43
N PRO A 257 -22.02 -1.63 1.68
CA PRO A 257 -22.69 -0.36 1.92
C PRO A 257 -22.10 0.43 3.11
N LEU A 258 -21.66 -0.27 4.16
CA LEU A 258 -21.01 0.32 5.33
C LEU A 258 -19.73 1.10 4.97
N LEU A 259 -19.01 0.66 3.94
CA LEU A 259 -17.72 1.23 3.55
C LEU A 259 -17.83 2.28 2.42
N ARG A 260 -19.05 2.66 2.02
CA ARG A 260 -19.28 3.59 0.90
C ARG A 260 -18.56 4.93 1.06
N ASN A 261 -18.45 5.44 2.30
CA ASN A 261 -17.75 6.70 2.59
C ASN A 261 -16.21 6.56 2.54
N TYR A 262 -15.71 5.33 2.47
CA TYR A 262 -14.30 4.98 2.46
C TYR A 262 -13.83 4.47 1.08
N LEU A 263 -14.65 4.57 0.04
CA LEU A 263 -14.28 4.20 -1.33
C LEU A 263 -13.01 4.90 -1.84
N TRP A 264 -12.69 6.08 -1.30
CA TRP A 264 -11.46 6.79 -1.63
C TRP A 264 -10.18 6.03 -1.24
N LEU A 265 -10.26 5.05 -0.32
CA LEU A 265 -9.15 4.15 0.01
C LEU A 265 -8.70 3.30 -1.19
N LEU A 266 -9.60 3.09 -2.17
CA LEU A 266 -9.31 2.35 -3.40
C LEU A 266 -8.66 3.21 -4.50
N ASN A 267 -8.45 4.51 -4.28
CA ASN A 267 -7.79 5.35 -5.28
C ASN A 267 -6.26 5.24 -5.24
N GLY A 268 -5.71 4.50 -4.26
CA GLY A 268 -4.28 4.46 -4.01
C GLY A 268 -3.78 3.07 -3.62
N VAL A 269 -3.09 3.04 -2.49
CA VAL A 269 -2.28 1.90 -2.05
C VAL A 269 -3.06 0.60 -1.87
N THR A 270 -4.34 0.65 -1.50
CA THR A 270 -5.19 -0.55 -1.40
C THR A 270 -5.31 -1.26 -2.74
N SER A 271 -5.56 -0.52 -3.82
CA SER A 271 -5.70 -1.07 -5.17
C SER A 271 -4.37 -1.55 -5.75
N LEU A 272 -3.27 -0.84 -5.45
CA LEU A 272 -1.93 -1.30 -5.77
C LEU A 272 -1.60 -2.63 -5.09
N LYS A 273 -1.90 -2.76 -3.79
CA LYS A 273 -1.67 -4.02 -3.03
C LYS A 273 -2.56 -5.15 -3.53
N ALA A 274 -3.81 -4.84 -3.91
CA ALA A 274 -4.69 -5.82 -4.53
C ALA A 274 -4.13 -6.31 -5.89
N LEU A 275 -3.54 -5.42 -6.71
CA LEU A 275 -2.83 -5.85 -7.91
C LEU A 275 -1.64 -6.77 -7.57
N HIS A 276 -0.82 -6.40 -6.58
CA HIS A 276 0.30 -7.24 -6.15
C HIS A 276 -0.18 -8.62 -5.72
N ALA A 277 -1.31 -8.69 -5.02
CA ALA A 277 -1.96 -9.93 -4.66
C ALA A 277 -2.39 -10.76 -5.88
N ALA A 278 -3.04 -10.14 -6.87
CA ALA A 278 -3.45 -10.80 -8.10
C ALA A 278 -2.25 -11.37 -8.89
N VAL A 279 -1.17 -10.61 -8.99
CA VAL A 279 0.11 -11.04 -9.59
C VAL A 279 0.70 -12.23 -8.84
N ALA A 280 0.82 -12.13 -7.51
CA ALA A 280 1.38 -13.20 -6.67
C ALA A 280 0.52 -14.46 -6.71
N LEU A 281 -0.80 -14.32 -6.76
CA LEU A 281 -1.74 -15.44 -6.85
C LEU A 281 -1.62 -16.15 -8.20
N ASN A 282 -1.59 -15.38 -9.30
CA ASN A 282 -1.37 -15.93 -10.63
C ASN A 282 -0.03 -16.69 -10.70
N SER A 283 1.05 -16.13 -10.14
CA SER A 283 2.35 -16.81 -10.02
C SER A 283 2.26 -18.15 -9.29
N CYS A 284 1.62 -18.17 -8.11
CA CYS A 284 1.46 -19.40 -7.32
C CYS A 284 0.66 -20.49 -8.06
N LEU A 285 -0.34 -20.09 -8.85
CA LEU A 285 -1.21 -21.01 -9.59
C LEU A 285 -0.54 -21.57 -10.85
N LEU A 286 0.32 -20.79 -11.53
CA LEU A 286 1.12 -21.27 -12.65
C LEU A 286 2.14 -22.33 -12.22
N ASP A 287 2.64 -22.21 -10.98
CA ASP A 287 3.64 -23.11 -10.41
C ASP A 287 3.06 -24.39 -9.77
N ALA A 288 1.73 -24.56 -9.78
CA ALA A 288 1.08 -25.72 -9.18
C ALA A 288 1.17 -26.98 -10.07
N PRO A 289 1.38 -28.18 -9.49
CA PRO A 289 1.33 -29.42 -10.26
C PRO A 289 -0.09 -29.68 -10.81
N ALA A 290 -0.17 -30.55 -11.82
CA ALA A 290 -1.23 -30.76 -12.81
C ALA A 290 -2.71 -30.42 -12.43
N PRO A 291 -3.56 -30.06 -13.43
CA PRO A 291 -4.86 -29.39 -13.26
C PRO A 291 -5.93 -30.12 -12.44
N THR A 292 -5.70 -31.38 -12.09
CA THR A 292 -6.74 -32.30 -11.61
C THR A 292 -7.14 -32.04 -10.15
N ASP A 293 -6.25 -31.46 -9.33
CA ASP A 293 -6.53 -31.16 -7.90
C ASP A 293 -7.01 -29.72 -7.64
N LEU A 294 -6.92 -28.83 -8.65
CA LEU A 294 -7.22 -27.39 -8.52
C LEU A 294 -8.51 -26.94 -9.22
N GLY A 295 -9.23 -27.83 -9.90
CA GLY A 295 -10.33 -27.48 -10.81
C GLY A 295 -11.39 -26.53 -10.22
N HIS A 296 -11.81 -26.76 -8.97
CA HIS A 296 -12.77 -25.88 -8.29
C HIS A 296 -12.16 -24.55 -7.81
N GLY A 297 -10.89 -24.55 -7.38
CA GLY A 297 -10.21 -23.33 -6.91
C GLY A 297 -9.81 -22.40 -8.07
N LEU A 298 -9.42 -22.97 -9.21
CA LEU A 298 -9.00 -22.22 -10.39
C LEU A 298 -10.17 -21.43 -11.00
N ALA A 299 -11.34 -22.05 -11.16
CA ALA A 299 -12.52 -21.38 -11.70
C ALA A 299 -12.96 -20.20 -10.81
N SER A 300 -12.99 -20.40 -9.48
CA SER A 300 -13.30 -19.34 -8.52
C SER A 300 -12.29 -18.19 -8.58
N PHE A 301 -10.99 -18.49 -8.72
CA PHE A 301 -9.96 -17.46 -8.90
C PHE A 301 -10.16 -16.67 -10.19
N GLN A 302 -10.43 -17.36 -11.29
CA GLN A 302 -10.65 -16.73 -12.58
C GLN A 302 -11.84 -15.77 -12.55
N GLU A 303 -12.94 -16.17 -11.93
CA GLU A 303 -14.11 -15.31 -11.71
C GLU A 303 -13.74 -14.08 -10.88
N GLU A 304 -13.05 -14.25 -9.75
CA GLU A 304 -12.68 -13.12 -8.89
C GLU A 304 -11.66 -12.18 -9.57
N MET A 305 -10.80 -12.70 -10.44
CA MET A 305 -9.92 -11.90 -11.31
C MET A 305 -10.72 -11.06 -12.32
N ASP A 306 -11.72 -11.64 -12.97
CA ASP A 306 -12.59 -10.92 -13.91
C ASP A 306 -13.39 -9.82 -13.19
N GLN A 307 -13.90 -10.11 -11.99
CA GLN A 307 -14.56 -9.11 -11.14
C GLN A 307 -13.60 -8.01 -10.71
N MET A 308 -12.35 -8.36 -10.36
CA MET A 308 -11.33 -7.38 -10.01
C MET A 308 -10.97 -6.46 -11.18
N ILE A 309 -10.85 -7.00 -12.40
CA ILE A 309 -10.64 -6.23 -13.63
C ILE A 309 -11.73 -5.18 -13.81
N LEU A 310 -13.00 -5.59 -13.62
CA LEU A 310 -14.16 -4.70 -13.73
C LEU A 310 -14.16 -3.61 -12.64
N ARG A 311 -13.86 -3.97 -11.38
CA ARG A 311 -13.74 -2.98 -10.29
C ARG A 311 -12.64 -1.96 -10.58
N MET A 312 -11.48 -2.39 -11.07
CA MET A 312 -10.38 -1.51 -11.45
C MET A 312 -10.75 -0.61 -12.63
N GLU A 313 -11.48 -1.14 -13.62
CA GLU A 313 -12.00 -0.36 -14.76
C GLU A 313 -12.94 0.75 -14.28
N ASN A 314 -13.89 0.42 -13.39
CA ASN A 314 -14.84 1.39 -12.83
C ASN A 314 -14.17 2.50 -12.01
N LEU A 315 -13.05 2.19 -11.36
CA LEU A 315 -12.27 3.15 -10.58
C LEU A 315 -11.27 3.96 -11.43
N SER A 316 -10.98 3.54 -12.68
CA SER A 316 -9.93 4.12 -13.52
C SER A 316 -10.09 5.63 -13.81
N GLY A 317 -11.33 6.12 -13.90
CA GLY A 317 -11.62 7.55 -14.10
C GLY A 317 -11.27 8.42 -12.89
N ARG A 318 -11.06 7.81 -11.72
CA ARG A 318 -10.71 8.47 -10.46
C ARG A 318 -9.30 8.12 -9.98
N SER A 319 -8.71 7.07 -10.55
CA SER A 319 -7.39 6.60 -10.19
C SER A 319 -6.57 6.07 -11.38
N GLN A 320 -5.44 6.73 -11.66
CA GLN A 320 -4.32 6.24 -12.48
C GLN A 320 -3.78 4.89 -11.99
N ILE A 321 -3.70 4.64 -10.68
CA ILE A 321 -3.29 3.33 -10.14
C ILE A 321 -4.26 2.26 -10.64
N CYS A 322 -5.58 2.50 -10.52
CA CYS A 322 -6.59 1.57 -11.02
C CYS A 322 -6.57 1.45 -12.56
N LEU A 323 -6.30 2.55 -13.29
CA LEU A 323 -6.16 2.52 -14.75
C LEU A 323 -4.99 1.64 -15.20
N LYS A 324 -3.82 1.78 -14.57
CA LYS A 324 -2.63 0.95 -14.86
C LYS A 324 -2.88 -0.49 -14.43
N ALA A 325 -3.40 -0.71 -13.23
CA ALA A 325 -3.72 -2.05 -12.71
C ALA A 325 -4.70 -2.79 -13.62
N HIS A 326 -5.75 -2.11 -14.09
CA HIS A 326 -6.71 -2.67 -15.03
C HIS A 326 -6.04 -3.21 -16.31
N ARG A 327 -5.10 -2.45 -16.90
CA ARG A 327 -4.36 -2.88 -18.09
C ARG A 327 -3.48 -4.10 -17.82
N ILE A 328 -2.78 -4.09 -16.69
CA ILE A 328 -1.91 -5.20 -16.26
C ILE A 328 -2.75 -6.47 -16.03
N LEU A 329 -3.88 -6.35 -15.33
CA LEU A 329 -4.77 -7.49 -15.06
C LEU A 329 -5.37 -8.07 -16.33
N ARG A 330 -5.81 -7.22 -17.30
CA ARG A 330 -6.26 -7.71 -18.61
C ARG A 330 -5.17 -8.47 -19.35
N HIS A 331 -3.93 -7.97 -19.29
CA HIS A 331 -2.80 -8.66 -19.90
C HIS A 331 -2.50 -10.01 -19.21
N LEU A 332 -2.43 -10.04 -17.87
CA LEU A 332 -2.27 -11.27 -17.09
C LEU A 332 -3.32 -12.31 -17.44
N ARG A 333 -4.59 -11.87 -17.57
CA ARG A 333 -5.70 -12.74 -17.96
C ARG A 333 -5.50 -13.32 -19.37
N SER A 334 -5.04 -12.52 -20.33
CA SER A 334 -4.82 -12.97 -21.72
C SER A 334 -3.65 -13.96 -21.90
N VAL A 335 -2.60 -13.83 -21.09
CA VAL A 335 -1.38 -14.66 -21.21
C VAL A 335 -1.50 -15.96 -20.40
N SER A 336 -2.46 -16.02 -19.47
CA SER A 336 -2.73 -17.18 -18.63
C SER A 336 -2.93 -18.45 -19.49
N PRO A 337 -2.12 -19.52 -19.32
CA PRO A 337 -2.24 -20.77 -20.06
C PRO A 337 -3.66 -21.36 -19.98
N TRP A 338 -4.32 -21.13 -18.86
CA TRP A 338 -5.67 -21.58 -18.54
C TRP A 338 -6.79 -20.88 -19.34
N CYS A 339 -6.48 -19.81 -20.08
CA CYS A 339 -7.40 -19.16 -21.03
C CYS A 339 -7.27 -19.70 -22.46
N ARG A 340 -6.19 -20.44 -22.77
CA ARG A 340 -5.88 -20.86 -24.15
C ARG A 340 -6.77 -21.99 -24.66
N ASP A 341 -7.48 -22.69 -23.77
CA ASP A 341 -8.32 -23.83 -24.12
C ASP A 341 -9.76 -23.47 -24.53
N ASN A 342 -10.17 -22.19 -24.43
CA ASN A 342 -11.55 -21.75 -24.72
C ASN A 342 -11.71 -20.87 -25.97
N LEU A 343 -10.64 -20.60 -26.73
CA LEU A 343 -10.74 -20.00 -28.06
C LEU A 343 -10.36 -21.06 -29.09
N GLY A 344 -11.38 -21.66 -29.71
CA GLY A 344 -11.21 -22.46 -30.92
C GLY A 344 -10.46 -21.67 -32.00
N PRO A 345 -9.88 -22.36 -33.00
CA PRO A 345 -9.01 -21.74 -33.98
C PRO A 345 -9.77 -20.66 -34.76
N LEU A 346 -9.42 -19.39 -34.51
CA LEU A 346 -9.78 -18.30 -35.40
C LEU A 346 -9.03 -18.54 -36.70
N THR A 347 -9.74 -19.06 -37.69
CA THR A 347 -9.33 -19.09 -39.08
C THR A 347 -9.04 -17.67 -39.54
N LEU A 348 -7.76 -17.31 -39.65
CA LEU A 348 -7.33 -16.13 -40.39
C LEU A 348 -7.53 -16.42 -41.88
N ASP A 349 -8.47 -15.71 -42.49
CA ASP A 349 -8.66 -15.69 -43.94
C ASP A 349 -7.41 -15.15 -44.64
N HIS A 350 -6.89 -15.97 -45.55
CA HIS A 350 -5.89 -15.59 -46.53
C HIS A 350 -6.45 -14.52 -47.48
N ARG A 351 -5.83 -13.33 -47.52
CA ARG A 351 -5.72 -12.57 -48.78
C ARG A 351 -4.47 -11.68 -48.85
N THR A 352 -3.56 -12.14 -49.72
CA THR A 352 -2.67 -11.40 -50.64
C THR A 352 -1.58 -10.45 -50.13
N GLN A 353 -0.36 -11.01 -50.20
CA GLN A 353 0.99 -10.49 -50.48
C GLN A 353 1.19 -9.06 -51.04
N SER A 354 2.23 -8.38 -50.51
CA SER A 354 3.39 -7.76 -51.20
C SER A 354 4.09 -6.83 -50.19
N GLY A 355 5.39 -6.81 -49.89
CA GLY A 355 6.57 -7.53 -50.36
C GLY A 355 7.79 -7.10 -49.50
N THR A 356 8.76 -8.01 -49.37
CA THR A 356 10.21 -7.83 -49.08
C THR A 356 10.67 -7.00 -47.87
N ALA A 357 11.22 -7.69 -46.86
CA ALA A 357 12.67 -7.63 -46.53
C ALA A 357 13.03 -8.73 -45.51
N ASN A 358 13.93 -9.63 -45.92
CA ASN A 358 14.49 -10.70 -45.11
C ASN A 358 15.44 -10.13 -44.03
N ILE A 359 15.26 -10.54 -42.77
CA ILE A 359 16.30 -10.47 -41.73
C ILE A 359 16.44 -11.88 -41.14
N PRO A 360 17.66 -12.43 -40.93
CA PRO A 360 17.86 -13.83 -40.61
C PRO A 360 17.33 -14.19 -39.22
N VAL A 361 16.72 -15.37 -39.14
CA VAL A 361 16.31 -16.02 -37.90
C VAL A 361 17.55 -16.57 -37.20
N GLU A 362 18.01 -15.88 -36.15
CA GLU A 362 18.86 -16.49 -35.13
C GLU A 362 17.97 -17.13 -34.06
N SER A 363 17.93 -18.46 -34.09
CA SER A 363 17.30 -19.31 -33.08
C SER A 363 18.05 -19.18 -31.75
N SER A 364 17.68 -18.20 -30.92
CA SER A 364 18.02 -18.18 -29.51
C SER A 364 16.77 -18.53 -28.71
N GLN A 365 16.70 -19.79 -28.25
CA GLN A 365 15.77 -20.20 -27.21
C GLN A 365 16.18 -19.49 -25.91
N ILE A 366 15.65 -18.28 -25.72
CA ILE A 366 15.66 -17.60 -24.42
C ILE A 366 14.57 -18.26 -23.57
N PRO A 367 14.86 -18.70 -22.32
CA PRO A 367 13.83 -19.25 -21.45
C PRO A 367 12.74 -18.20 -21.20
N LEU A 368 11.54 -18.41 -21.75
CA LEU A 368 10.39 -17.49 -21.63
C LEU A 368 10.03 -17.17 -20.16
N GLU A 369 10.36 -18.05 -19.22
CA GLU A 369 9.95 -17.95 -17.81
C GLU A 369 10.77 -16.92 -17.02
N GLY A 370 12.09 -16.82 -17.23
CA GLY A 370 12.92 -15.79 -16.60
C GLY A 370 12.62 -14.38 -17.12
N SER A 371 12.03 -14.28 -18.32
CA SER A 371 11.53 -13.02 -18.89
C SER A 371 10.22 -12.58 -18.22
N LEU A 372 9.31 -13.52 -17.91
CA LEU A 372 8.03 -13.22 -17.28
C LEU A 372 8.19 -12.79 -15.81
N GLU A 373 9.06 -13.44 -15.03
CA GLU A 373 9.32 -13.08 -13.62
C GLU A 373 9.97 -11.70 -13.49
N ASN A 374 11.00 -11.41 -14.30
CA ASN A 374 11.59 -10.08 -14.39
C ASN A 374 10.55 -9.05 -14.87
N SER A 375 9.63 -9.45 -15.77
CA SER A 375 8.54 -8.58 -16.21
C SER A 375 7.48 -8.34 -15.13
N LEU A 376 7.17 -9.34 -14.28
CA LEU A 376 6.23 -9.22 -13.16
C LEU A 376 6.83 -8.38 -12.02
N GLU A 377 8.15 -8.46 -11.81
CA GLU A 377 8.90 -7.54 -10.94
C GLU A 377 8.79 -6.10 -11.43
N ASN A 378 9.03 -5.88 -12.72
CA ASN A 378 8.89 -4.55 -13.33
C ASN A 378 7.43 -4.05 -13.29
N TRP A 379 6.43 -4.92 -13.46
CA TRP A 379 5.01 -4.52 -13.42
C TRP A 379 4.51 -4.14 -12.03
N THR A 380 5.16 -4.62 -10.97
CA THR A 380 4.82 -4.34 -9.57
C THR A 380 5.77 -3.34 -8.91
N ASP A 381 6.76 -2.83 -9.66
CA ASP A 381 7.62 -1.76 -9.19
C ASP A 381 6.88 -0.42 -9.26
N ILE A 382 6.60 0.18 -8.11
CA ILE A 382 5.94 1.48 -8.05
C ILE A 382 6.75 2.58 -8.77
N ARG A 383 8.07 2.39 -8.95
CA ARG A 383 8.92 3.36 -9.65
C ARG A 383 8.48 3.52 -11.12
N GLU A 384 8.04 2.45 -11.76
CA GLU A 384 7.46 2.45 -13.12
C GLU A 384 6.05 3.08 -13.14
N TRP A 385 5.45 3.28 -11.97
CA TRP A 385 4.12 3.87 -11.81
C TRP A 385 4.18 5.37 -11.56
N MET A 386 5.36 5.91 -11.22
CA MET A 386 5.63 7.33 -11.09
C MET A 386 5.57 7.97 -12.47
N ASP A 387 4.69 8.96 -12.66
CA ASP A 387 4.73 9.76 -13.88
C ASP A 387 6.05 10.53 -13.91
N THR A 388 6.79 10.43 -15.01
CA THR A 388 7.99 11.25 -15.26
C THR A 388 7.65 12.73 -15.57
N GLY A 389 6.38 13.11 -15.41
CA GLY A 389 5.84 14.42 -15.77
C GLY A 389 5.45 15.24 -14.54
N LEU A 390 6.09 16.42 -14.43
CA LEU A 390 5.76 17.56 -13.57
C LEU A 390 6.26 17.52 -12.12
N ILE A 391 7.55 17.79 -11.99
CA ILE A 391 8.01 18.86 -11.09
C ILE A 391 7.80 20.18 -11.86
N ASP A 392 6.58 20.72 -11.86
CA ASP A 392 6.36 22.11 -12.27
C ASP A 392 5.80 22.89 -11.07
N TRP A 393 6.73 23.33 -10.23
CA TRP A 393 6.42 24.23 -9.10
C TRP A 393 6.15 25.68 -9.58
N VAL A 394 6.18 25.96 -10.89
CA VAL A 394 6.35 27.32 -11.45
C VAL A 394 5.23 27.75 -12.41
N SER A 395 4.16 26.97 -12.62
CA SER A 395 2.98 27.47 -13.36
C SER A 395 2.11 28.42 -12.51
N SER A 396 2.72 29.51 -12.02
CA SER A 396 2.05 30.75 -11.63
C SER A 396 2.32 31.79 -12.73
N PRO A 397 1.29 32.45 -13.31
CA PRO A 397 1.51 33.53 -14.25
C PRO A 397 2.33 34.63 -13.60
N ARG A 398 3.33 35.12 -14.33
CA ARG A 398 4.17 36.28 -14.00
C ARG A 398 3.34 37.42 -13.43
N LEU A 399 3.61 37.81 -12.19
CA LEU A 399 3.39 39.17 -11.68
C LEU A 399 4.65 39.61 -10.94
N LEU A 400 5.71 39.84 -11.73
CA LEU A 400 6.78 40.78 -11.40
C LEU A 400 6.67 41.92 -12.40
N ALA A 401 5.88 42.93 -12.03
CA ALA A 401 5.89 44.28 -12.60
C ALA A 401 5.14 45.24 -11.66
N SER A 402 5.73 45.53 -10.50
CA SER A 402 5.82 46.86 -9.88
C SER A 402 6.55 46.76 -8.55
#